data_AF-A0A2S9RQN1-F1
#
_entry.id   AF-A0A2S9RQN1-F1
#
_cell.length_a   1.000
_cell.length_b   1.000
_cell.length_c   1.000
_cell.angle_alpha   90.00
_cell.angle_beta   90.00
_cell.angle_gamma   90.00
#
_symmetry.space_group_name_H-M   'P 1'
#
loop_
_entity.id
_entity.type
_entity.pdbx_description
1 polymer ?
#
loop_
_entity_poly.entity_id
_entity_poly.type
_entity_poly.pdbx_seq_one_letter_code
_entity_poly.pdbx_strand_id
1 'polypeptide(L)'
;MVGPAADVTRADGYLSQLQTGKERTTSDGSIRIENHASDPVGSMPILLGGNPATTTENNNNNSWLKLKVDMFRNEVSSVHNCHGLGQQQCVTDGYRTEGDLKMGNERTIFELNKAKEK
;
A
#
# COMPACT_ATOMS: atom_id res chain seq x y z
N MET A 1 -2.27 -8.31 7.18
CA MET A 1 -1.97 -7.02 6.54
C MET A 1 -0.63 -7.14 5.85
N VAL A 2 -0.43 -6.49 4.72
CA VAL A 2 0.82 -6.58 3.92
C VAL A 2 1.17 -5.22 3.34
N GLY A 3 2.47 -5.04 3.05
CA GLY A 3 2.95 -3.84 2.37
C GLY A 3 2.58 -3.81 0.88
N PRO A 4 2.80 -2.67 0.23
CA PRO A 4 2.31 -2.40 -1.13
C PRO A 4 2.93 -3.29 -2.21
N ALA A 5 4.11 -3.89 -2.00
CA ALA A 5 4.75 -4.79 -2.97
C ALA A 5 4.07 -6.16 -3.12
N ALA A 6 3.19 -6.54 -2.19
CA ALA A 6 2.54 -7.85 -2.22
C ALA A 6 1.41 -7.89 -3.26
N ASP A 7 1.32 -8.93 -4.09
CA ASP A 7 0.12 -9.18 -4.91
C ASP A 7 -1.03 -9.60 -3.98
N VAL A 8 -1.79 -8.61 -3.51
CA VAL A 8 -2.77 -8.80 -2.43
C VAL A 8 -4.00 -9.52 -2.92
N THR A 9 -4.39 -9.29 -4.17
CA THR A 9 -5.52 -10.00 -4.77
C THR A 9 -5.24 -11.50 -4.77
N ARG A 10 -4.04 -11.91 -5.21
CA ARG A 10 -3.64 -13.32 -5.20
C ARG A 10 -3.47 -13.87 -3.79
N ALA A 11 -2.79 -13.13 -2.92
CA ALA A 11 -2.56 -13.54 -1.54
C ALA A 11 -3.88 -13.73 -0.76
N ASP A 12 -4.85 -12.84 -0.96
CA ASP A 12 -6.17 -12.93 -0.33
C ASP A 12 -6.97 -14.14 -0.84
N GLY A 13 -6.87 -14.44 -2.15
CA GLY A 13 -7.44 -15.64 -2.74
C GLY A 13 -6.92 -16.92 -2.09
N TYR A 14 -5.59 -17.03 -1.91
CA TYR A 14 -5.00 -18.16 -1.19
C TYR A 14 -5.43 -18.22 0.28
N LEU A 15 -5.43 -17.08 0.97
CA LEU A 15 -5.87 -17.02 2.37
C LEU A 15 -7.33 -17.48 2.52
N SER A 16 -8.22 -17.05 1.62
CA SER A 16 -9.62 -17.47 1.62
C SER A 16 -9.78 -18.98 1.48
N GLN A 17 -9.03 -19.59 0.55
CA GLN A 17 -9.04 -21.04 0.34
C GLN A 17 -8.56 -21.77 1.59
N LEU A 18 -7.51 -21.29 2.25
CA LEU A 18 -6.99 -21.89 3.48
C LEU A 18 -7.97 -21.76 4.65
N GLN A 19 -8.69 -20.64 4.76
CA GLN A 19 -9.61 -20.39 5.88
C GLN A 19 -10.98 -21.06 5.70
N THR A 20 -11.45 -21.18 4.46
CA THR A 20 -12.86 -21.53 4.18
C THR A 20 -13.06 -22.64 3.14
N GLY A 21 -12.00 -23.05 2.45
CA GLY A 21 -12.07 -24.00 1.32
C GLY A 21 -12.75 -23.44 0.07
N LYS A 22 -12.98 -22.12 0.00
CA LYS A 22 -13.60 -21.44 -1.13
C LYS A 22 -13.03 -20.04 -1.32
N GLU A 23 -13.30 -19.45 -2.47
CA GLU A 23 -13.01 -18.05 -2.73
C GLU A 23 -13.99 -17.15 -1.97
N ARG A 24 -13.48 -16.06 -1.39
CA ARG A 24 -14.22 -15.10 -0.59
C ARG A 24 -14.93 -14.12 -1.51
N THR A 25 -16.15 -13.73 -1.13
CA THR A 25 -16.98 -12.79 -1.90
C THR A 25 -17.28 -11.50 -1.14
N THR A 26 -16.83 -11.38 0.11
CA THR A 26 -17.04 -10.21 0.98
C THR A 26 -15.70 -9.75 1.56
N SER A 27 -15.62 -8.58 2.19
CA SER A 27 -14.37 -8.10 2.79
C SER A 27 -13.99 -8.80 4.11
N ASP A 28 -14.87 -9.61 4.70
CA ASP A 28 -14.66 -10.18 6.03
C ASP A 28 -13.49 -11.18 6.06
N GLY A 29 -12.50 -10.90 6.91
CA GLY A 29 -11.24 -11.64 6.97
C GLY A 29 -10.28 -11.42 5.79
N SER A 30 -10.58 -10.45 4.90
CA SER A 30 -9.72 -10.12 3.76
C SER A 30 -8.45 -9.37 4.20
N ILE A 31 -7.36 -9.55 3.45
CA ILE A 31 -6.12 -8.81 3.63
C ILE A 31 -6.35 -7.32 3.38
N ARG A 32 -5.95 -6.52 4.36
CA ARG A 32 -5.93 -5.06 4.29
C ARG A 32 -4.56 -4.59 3.81
N ILE A 33 -4.59 -3.56 2.95
CA ILE A 33 -3.42 -2.94 2.31
C ILE A 33 -3.42 -1.45 2.50
N GLU A 34 -2.23 -0.88 2.61
CA GLU A 34 -2.01 0.54 2.41
C GLU A 34 -1.03 0.71 1.26
N ASN A 35 -1.44 1.50 0.27
CA ASN A 35 -0.64 1.78 -0.92
C ASN A 35 -0.84 3.25 -1.32
N HIS A 36 0.25 3.95 -1.59
CA HIS A 36 0.18 5.34 -1.99
C HIS A 36 0.10 5.49 -3.51
N ALA A 37 -0.66 6.47 -4.00
CA ALA A 37 -0.87 6.64 -5.44
C ALA A 37 0.42 6.91 -6.25
N SER A 38 1.46 7.44 -5.59
CA SER A 38 2.77 7.65 -6.21
C SER A 38 3.75 6.51 -5.98
N ASP A 39 3.30 5.36 -5.46
CA ASP A 39 4.10 4.15 -5.32
C ASP A 39 3.95 3.27 -6.57
N PRO A 40 4.91 3.33 -7.52
CA PRO A 40 4.84 2.51 -8.72
C PRO A 40 5.16 1.04 -8.46
N VAL A 41 5.93 0.70 -7.43
CA VAL A 41 6.25 -0.70 -7.10
C VAL A 41 5.04 -1.38 -6.47
N GLY A 42 4.21 -0.63 -5.75
CA GLY A 42 2.93 -1.13 -5.26
C GLY A 42 1.82 -1.15 -6.31
N SER A 43 1.81 -0.17 -7.21
CA SER A 43 0.65 0.08 -8.08
C SER A 43 0.78 -0.48 -9.50
N MET A 44 1.99 -0.68 -10.03
CA MET A 44 2.16 -1.11 -11.42
C MET A 44 2.19 -2.64 -11.51
N PRO A 45 1.21 -3.28 -12.17
CA PRO A 45 1.14 -4.75 -12.25
C PRO A 45 2.35 -5.42 -12.93
N ILE A 46 3.09 -4.66 -13.74
CA ILE A 46 4.28 -5.13 -14.47
C ILE A 46 5.52 -5.16 -13.57
N LEU A 47 5.57 -4.31 -12.54
CA LEU A 47 6.70 -4.24 -11.60
C LEU A 47 6.48 -5.29 -10.50
N LEU A 48 5.59 -5.00 -9.54
CA LEU A 48 5.19 -5.86 -8.42
C LEU A 48 3.85 -5.33 -7.86
N GLY A 49 3.21 -6.05 -6.93
CA GLY A 49 2.01 -5.59 -6.22
C GLY A 49 0.72 -5.53 -7.05
N GLY A 50 0.65 -4.62 -8.03
CA GLY A 50 -0.55 -4.36 -8.83
C GLY A 50 -1.74 -3.86 -8.01
N ASN A 51 -1.47 -3.26 -6.85
CA ASN A 51 -2.48 -2.86 -5.88
C ASN A 51 -3.06 -1.49 -6.21
N PRO A 52 -4.37 -1.27 -6.05
CA PRO A 52 -4.93 0.07 -6.13
C PRO A 52 -4.37 0.96 -5.01
N ALA A 53 -4.31 2.27 -5.26
CA ALA A 53 -3.97 3.24 -4.23
C ALA A 53 -5.08 3.33 -3.17
N THR A 54 -4.68 3.44 -1.92
CA THR A 54 -5.57 3.65 -0.77
C THR A 54 -5.46 5.06 -0.20
N THR A 55 -4.39 5.78 -0.55
CA THR A 55 -4.15 7.17 -0.14
C THR A 55 -3.41 7.96 -1.22
N THR A 56 -3.58 9.28 -1.18
CA THR A 56 -2.84 10.29 -1.97
C THR A 56 -2.19 11.33 -1.06
N GLU A 57 -2.08 11.03 0.25
CA GLU A 57 -1.55 11.96 1.24
C GLU A 57 -0.10 12.31 0.94
N ASN A 58 0.16 13.62 0.82
CA ASN A 58 1.48 14.17 0.60
C ASN A 58 1.76 15.26 1.63
N ASN A 59 1.91 14.85 2.89
CA ASN A 59 1.91 15.74 4.05
C ASN A 59 3.00 16.83 3.99
N ASN A 60 4.16 16.53 3.39
CA ASN A 60 5.25 17.49 3.21
C ASN A 60 5.37 18.03 1.77
N ASN A 61 4.33 17.83 0.94
CA ASN A 61 4.29 18.26 -0.46
C ASN A 61 5.56 17.86 -1.24
N ASN A 62 6.03 16.63 -1.04
CA ASN A 62 7.17 16.08 -1.75
C ASN A 62 6.89 16.12 -3.25
N SER A 63 7.80 16.72 -4.01
CA SER A 63 7.65 16.84 -5.46
C SER A 63 7.79 15.48 -6.14
N TRP A 64 7.13 15.30 -7.28
CA TRP A 64 7.26 14.07 -8.08
C TRP A 64 8.72 13.69 -8.41
N LEU A 65 9.60 14.69 -8.56
CA LEU A 65 11.03 14.45 -8.77
C LEU A 65 11.69 13.84 -7.54
N LYS A 66 11.40 14.35 -6.34
CA LYS A 66 11.89 13.79 -5.08
C LYS A 66 11.41 12.35 -4.89
N LEU A 67 10.13 12.08 -5.17
CA LEU A 67 9.56 10.72 -5.09
C LEU A 67 10.33 9.71 -5.97
N LYS A 68 10.65 10.11 -7.20
CA LYS A 68 11.44 9.27 -8.12
C LYS A 68 12.86 9.04 -7.63
N VAL A 69 13.49 10.08 -7.11
CA VAL A 69 14.88 10.01 -6.62
C VAL A 69 14.96 9.12 -5.37
N ASP A 70 14.03 9.28 -4.43
CA ASP A 70 14.01 8.54 -3.18
C ASP A 70 13.71 7.05 -3.39
N MET A 71 12.96 6.70 -4.44
CA MET A 71 12.70 5.29 -4.80
C MET A 71 13.97 4.50 -5.17
N PHE A 72 15.00 5.15 -5.70
CA PHE A 72 16.23 4.49 -6.16
C PHE A 72 17.43 4.73 -5.24
N ARG A 73 17.24 5.45 -4.13
CA ARG A 73 18.28 5.73 -3.16
C ARG A 73 18.17 4.75 -2.00
N ASN A 74 19.26 4.04 -1.73
CA ASN A 74 19.30 3.07 -0.63
C ASN A 74 19.28 3.73 0.77
N GLU A 75 19.55 5.04 0.84
CA GLU A 75 19.79 5.77 2.09
C GLU A 75 18.54 6.53 2.60
N VAL A 76 17.45 6.53 1.84
CA VAL A 76 16.20 7.21 2.19
C VAL A 76 15.03 6.23 2.13
N SER A 77 14.07 6.44 3.01
CA SER A 77 12.78 5.80 2.90
C SER A 77 12.02 6.39 1.71
N SER A 78 11.25 5.56 1.01
CA SER A 78 10.45 5.97 -0.16
C SER A 78 8.98 5.71 0.12
N VAL A 79 8.09 6.29 -0.70
CA VAL A 79 6.65 6.01 -0.63
C VAL A 79 6.33 4.52 -0.55
N HIS A 80 7.08 3.68 -1.28
CA HIS A 80 6.85 2.24 -1.26
C HIS A 80 7.17 1.58 0.08
N ASN A 81 8.24 2.03 0.74
CA ASN A 81 8.66 1.50 2.03
C ASN A 81 7.88 2.12 3.19
N CYS A 82 7.29 3.30 2.97
CA CYS A 82 6.62 4.07 4.01
C CYS A 82 5.11 3.85 4.07
N HIS A 83 4.46 3.36 3.02
CA HIS A 83 3.05 2.96 3.10
C HIS A 83 2.99 1.44 3.36
N GLY A 84 2.25 0.99 4.38
CA GLY A 84 2.36 -0.36 4.94
C GLY A 84 2.84 -0.37 6.41
N LEU A 85 4.13 -0.55 6.65
CA LEU A 85 4.70 -0.45 8.01
C LEU A 85 5.62 0.76 8.09
N GLY A 86 5.19 1.78 8.85
CA GLY A 86 5.95 3.02 9.00
C GLY A 86 7.17 2.83 9.90
N GLN A 87 8.31 3.36 9.48
CA GLN A 87 9.51 3.52 10.32
C GLN A 87 9.68 5.00 10.69
N GLN A 88 10.41 5.29 11.77
CA GLN A 88 10.70 6.68 12.16
C GLN A 88 11.35 7.48 11.02
N GLN A 89 12.17 6.82 10.20
CA GLN A 89 12.80 7.42 9.02
C GLN A 89 11.77 7.98 8.01
N CYS A 90 10.58 7.37 7.89
CA CYS A 90 9.50 7.88 7.04
C CYS A 90 8.96 9.23 7.52
N VAL A 91 9.06 9.52 8.82
CA VAL A 91 8.72 10.85 9.37
C VAL A 91 9.79 11.85 8.98
N THR A 92 11.07 11.50 9.17
CA THR A 92 12.21 12.33 8.80
C THR A 92 12.24 12.67 7.31
N ASP A 93 11.93 11.70 6.45
CA ASP A 93 11.96 11.88 4.99
C ASP A 93 10.69 12.56 4.44
N GLY A 94 9.67 12.71 5.30
CA GLY A 94 8.43 13.43 5.00
C GLY A 94 7.35 12.60 4.32
N TYR A 95 7.38 11.29 4.49
CA TYR A 95 6.37 10.35 4.00
C TYR A 95 5.30 10.03 5.04
N ARG A 96 5.54 10.34 6.32
CA ARG A 96 4.59 10.16 7.43
C ARG A 96 4.67 11.30 8.45
N THR A 97 3.65 11.40 9.30
CA THR A 97 3.63 12.30 10.47
C THR A 97 4.10 11.57 11.72
N GLU A 98 4.60 12.33 12.70
CA GLU A 98 5.01 11.79 13.99
C GLU A 98 3.82 11.13 14.70
N GLY A 99 4.02 9.91 15.22
CA GLY A 99 2.96 9.09 15.82
C GLY A 99 2.18 8.21 14.85
N ASP A 100 2.29 8.44 13.54
CA ASP A 100 1.63 7.63 12.50
C ASP A 100 2.54 6.53 11.94
N LEU A 101 3.17 5.73 12.82
CA LEU A 101 4.07 4.65 12.41
C LEU A 101 3.34 3.32 12.11
N LYS A 102 2.00 3.34 12.10
CA LYS A 102 1.17 2.17 11.82
C LYS A 102 0.37 2.40 10.55
N MET A 103 0.01 1.32 9.88
CA MET A 103 -0.80 1.36 8.66
C MET A 103 -2.11 2.15 8.90
N GLY A 104 -2.29 3.32 8.25
CA GLY A 104 -3.33 4.29 8.59
C GLY A 104 -4.50 4.32 7.60
N ASN A 105 -4.18 4.39 6.31
CA ASN A 105 -5.16 4.46 5.22
C ASN A 105 -5.40 3.09 4.57
N GLU A 106 -5.59 2.06 5.39
CA GLU A 106 -5.71 0.69 4.91
C GLU A 106 -7.12 0.33 4.41
N ARG A 107 -7.19 -0.39 3.29
CA ARG A 107 -8.42 -0.90 2.69
C ARG A 107 -8.25 -2.33 2.19
N THR A 108 -9.35 -3.04 2.02
CA THR A 108 -9.42 -4.34 1.35
C THR A 108 -9.62 -4.17 -0.15
N ILE A 109 -9.28 -5.21 -0.94
CA ILE A 109 -9.50 -5.18 -2.39
C ILE A 109 -10.98 -5.03 -2.77
N PHE A 110 -11.89 -5.59 -1.95
CA PHE A 110 -13.34 -5.48 -2.11
C PHE A 110 -13.82 -4.03 -1.97
N GLU A 111 -13.32 -3.30 -0.97
CA GLU A 111 -13.65 -1.88 -0.77
C GLU A 111 -13.13 -1.02 -1.92
N LEU A 112 -11.94 -1.33 -2.43
CA LEU A 112 -11.31 -0.62 -3.54
C LEU A 112 -12.04 -0.88 -4.87
N ASN A 113 -12.46 -2.11 -5.13
CA ASN A 113 -13.22 -2.45 -6.34
C ASN A 113 -14.61 -1.80 -6.33
N LYS A 114 -15.32 -1.85 -5.20
CA LYS A 114 -16.62 -1.17 -5.05
C LYS A 114 -16.53 0.34 -5.23
N ALA A 115 -15.40 0.96 -4.85
CA ALA A 115 -15.18 2.38 -5.05
C ALA A 115 -15.00 2.76 -6.54
N LYS A 116 -14.56 1.82 -7.40
CA LYS A 116 -14.40 2.02 -8.85
C LYS A 116 -15.69 1.84 -9.65
N GLU A 117 -16.70 1.21 -9.06
CA GLU A 117 -18.01 0.98 -9.69
C GLU A 117 -18.97 2.18 -9.58
N LYS A 118 -18.53 3.26 -8.93
CA LYS A 118 -19.26 4.54 -8.80
C LYS A 118 -18.71 5.57 -9.78
#